data_AF-A0A066TNI4-F1
#
_entry.id   AF-A0A066TNI4-F1
#
_cell.length_a   1.000
_cell.length_b   1.000
_cell.length_c   1.000
_cell.angle_alpha   90.00
_cell.angle_beta   90.00
_cell.angle_gamma   90.00
#
_symmetry.space_group_name_H-M   'P 1'
#
loop_
_entity.id
_entity.type
_entity.pdbx_description
1 polymer ?
#
loop_
_entity_poly.entity_id
_entity_poly.type
_entity_poly.pdbx_seq_one_letter_code
_entity_poly.pdbx_strand_id
1 'polypeptide(L)'
;MHVDRSTVARWEAGDYVPLPYLWPKLASVLGRSRDELQALIGPSAVTREFSPDDSFEPVFTWLDRHAGWPLGHAREQVYASAATSTRSRPNPPRSVIAASLAGYYALPTSDHRPYTARCGRVEVTTSVLTRSAWLDLACSLTATGEQTAFEAGGPRPPAAVDERAAVRRLADASASGIRIADVPLYRLLEVDPRPGALRAKVGIASFAEYALSVDLLERELIEHLASGRSARRERMPLRDRQLPDVSAVLNLPGRLCAGGVLALTAIARPTDPFRGGADFVLLVQKRSAQVVNTANRLSVIPKSFHGPLADRRADARIGVTLRRELEEELFGRTDVDRSAGDLRVADPMHPTRLSAPMRWLSEQPGRLRMECTGFGLNLVSGNYEFASLVVIEDEEFWPRFGGDVEANWEAAGLQQYSTLDGDLITELIADKNWSNEGLFAFLQGIRRLAEIGGDRVKIPAVELGC
;
A
#
# COMPACT_ATOMS: atom_id res chain seq x y z
N MET A 1 -23.71 -30.15 13.90
CA MET A 1 -23.05 -28.83 13.80
C MET A 1 -24.07 -27.88 13.18
N HIS A 2 -24.49 -26.81 13.87
CA HIS A 2 -25.32 -25.78 13.22
C HIS A 2 -24.41 -24.91 12.38
N VAL A 3 -24.50 -25.07 11.06
CA VAL A 3 -23.78 -24.28 10.08
C VAL A 3 -24.72 -23.17 9.64
N ASP A 4 -24.30 -21.92 9.82
CA ASP A 4 -25.10 -20.77 9.42
C ASP A 4 -25.20 -20.68 7.88
N ARG A 5 -26.23 -19.99 7.40
CA ARG A 5 -26.53 -19.88 5.97
C ARG A 5 -25.43 -19.18 5.16
N SER A 6 -24.62 -18.33 5.80
CA SER A 6 -23.52 -17.64 5.12
C SER A 6 -22.33 -18.58 4.85
N THR A 7 -22.07 -19.53 5.75
CA THR A 7 -21.11 -20.62 5.50
C THR A 7 -21.57 -21.52 4.37
N VAL A 8 -22.87 -21.88 4.32
CA VAL A 8 -23.43 -22.71 3.23
C VAL A 8 -23.32 -22.00 1.88
N ALA A 9 -23.63 -20.71 1.82
CA ALA A 9 -23.53 -19.92 0.59
C ALA A 9 -22.08 -19.80 0.08
N ARG A 10 -21.06 -19.81 0.96
CA ARG A 10 -19.64 -19.84 0.55
C ARG A 10 -19.25 -21.17 -0.08
N TRP A 11 -19.69 -22.28 0.52
CA TRP A 11 -19.46 -23.62 -0.01
C TRP A 11 -20.11 -23.81 -1.38
N GLU A 12 -21.34 -23.31 -1.56
CA GLU A 12 -22.04 -23.32 -2.85
C GLU A 12 -21.36 -22.41 -3.90
N ALA A 13 -20.64 -21.36 -3.46
CA ALA A 13 -19.86 -20.47 -4.33
C ALA A 13 -18.46 -21.00 -4.68
N GLY A 14 -18.11 -22.21 -4.24
CA GLY A 14 -16.84 -22.88 -4.54
C GLY A 14 -15.69 -22.53 -3.60
N ASP A 15 -15.98 -21.90 -2.46
CA ASP A 15 -15.02 -21.66 -1.38
C ASP A 15 -15.26 -22.71 -0.30
N TYR A 16 -14.28 -23.60 -0.09
CA TYR A 16 -14.42 -24.77 0.77
C TYR A 16 -13.74 -24.60 2.13
N VAL A 17 -13.14 -23.44 2.41
CA VAL A 17 -12.38 -23.20 3.63
C VAL A 17 -13.34 -22.85 4.78
N PRO A 18 -13.30 -23.58 5.92
CA PRO A 18 -14.11 -23.25 7.08
C PRO A 18 -13.83 -21.84 7.62
N LEU A 19 -14.86 -21.14 8.11
CA LEU A 19 -14.70 -19.86 8.79
C LEU A 19 -13.85 -20.00 10.08
N PRO A 20 -13.04 -18.99 10.46
CA PRO A 20 -12.14 -19.02 11.63
C PRO A 20 -12.76 -19.58 12.93
N TYR A 21 -14.01 -19.22 13.24
CA TYR A 21 -14.71 -19.69 14.44
C TYR A 21 -15.18 -21.15 14.37
N LEU A 22 -15.21 -21.76 13.18
CA LEU A 22 -15.60 -23.16 12.99
C LEU A 22 -14.41 -24.12 13.21
N TRP A 23 -13.17 -23.64 13.12
CA TRP A 23 -11.96 -24.48 13.22
C TRP A 23 -11.85 -25.27 14.52
N PRO A 24 -12.05 -24.67 15.72
CA PRO A 24 -11.92 -25.41 16.97
C PRO A 24 -12.98 -26.52 17.10
N LYS A 25 -14.19 -26.27 16.60
CA LYS A 25 -15.30 -27.24 16.63
C LYS A 25 -15.09 -28.34 15.60
N LEU A 26 -14.61 -28.01 14.41
CA LEU A 26 -14.35 -28.96 13.33
C LEU A 26 -13.19 -29.89 13.69
N ALA A 27 -12.12 -29.34 14.27
CA ALA A 27 -10.98 -30.10 14.81
C ALA A 27 -11.43 -31.10 15.88
N SER A 28 -12.26 -30.64 16.82
CA SER A 28 -12.83 -31.49 17.88
C SER A 28 -13.71 -32.63 17.34
N VAL A 29 -14.55 -32.37 16.33
CA VAL A 29 -15.42 -33.41 15.72
C VAL A 29 -14.59 -34.44 14.94
N LEU A 30 -13.51 -34.02 14.29
CA LEU A 30 -12.68 -34.88 13.46
C LEU A 30 -11.56 -35.59 14.24
N GLY A 31 -11.46 -35.35 15.55
CA GLY A 31 -10.41 -35.94 16.39
C GLY A 31 -9.00 -35.53 15.97
N ARG A 32 -8.85 -34.33 15.38
CA ARG A 32 -7.58 -33.78 14.88
C ARG A 32 -7.23 -32.51 15.64
N SER A 33 -5.95 -32.18 15.68
CA SER A 33 -5.52 -30.84 16.12
C SER A 33 -5.95 -29.79 15.09
N ARG A 34 -6.09 -28.55 15.54
CA ARG A 34 -6.38 -27.39 14.67
C ARG A 34 -5.33 -27.27 13.56
N ASP A 35 -4.06 -27.47 13.92
CA ASP A 35 -2.93 -27.33 13.00
C ASP A 35 -2.93 -28.43 11.92
N GLU A 36 -3.22 -29.68 12.29
CA GLU A 36 -3.42 -30.78 11.32
C GLU A 36 -4.57 -30.48 10.36
N LEU A 37 -5.68 -29.94 10.88
CA LEU A 37 -6.83 -29.60 10.06
C LEU A 37 -6.53 -28.44 9.11
N GLN A 38 -5.80 -27.43 9.59
CA GLN A 38 -5.38 -26.27 8.79
C GLN A 38 -4.38 -26.67 7.70
N ALA A 39 -3.53 -27.66 7.95
CA ALA A 39 -2.66 -28.25 6.93
C ALA A 39 -3.43 -29.07 5.87
N LEU A 40 -4.60 -29.61 6.22
CA LEU A 40 -5.37 -30.49 5.33
C LEU A 40 -6.37 -29.74 4.44
N ILE A 41 -7.03 -28.71 4.99
CA ILE A 41 -8.15 -28.00 4.35
C ILE A 41 -8.10 -26.47 4.57
N GLY A 42 -7.00 -25.95 5.13
CA GLY A 42 -6.82 -24.51 5.30
C GLY A 42 -6.54 -23.78 3.99
N PRO A 43 -6.46 -22.44 4.03
CA PRO A 43 -6.14 -21.61 2.85
C PRO A 43 -4.86 -22.07 2.14
N SER A 44 -3.90 -22.58 2.92
CA SER A 44 -2.63 -23.12 2.42
C SER A 44 -2.75 -24.50 1.75
N ALA A 45 -3.79 -25.28 2.09
CA ALA A 45 -4.03 -26.61 1.54
C ALA A 45 -4.87 -26.57 0.25
N VAL A 46 -5.70 -25.53 0.10
CA VAL A 46 -6.43 -25.21 -1.13
C VAL A 46 -5.73 -24.06 -1.85
N THR A 47 -4.43 -24.20 -2.12
CA THR A 47 -3.93 -23.66 -3.39
C THR A 47 -4.59 -24.49 -4.47
N ARG A 48 -5.74 -24.01 -4.98
CA ARG A 48 -6.16 -24.32 -6.35
C ARG A 48 -4.89 -24.22 -7.19
N GLU A 49 -4.52 -25.26 -7.94
CA GLU A 49 -3.39 -25.19 -8.88
C GLU A 49 -3.63 -23.96 -9.77
N PHE A 50 -2.99 -22.88 -9.39
CA PHE A 50 -3.13 -21.58 -10.01
C PHE A 50 -2.04 -21.57 -11.06
N SER A 51 -2.40 -21.68 -12.34
CA SER A 51 -1.41 -21.53 -13.39
C SER A 51 -0.92 -20.07 -13.33
N PRO A 52 0.39 -19.81 -13.12
CA PRO A 52 0.94 -18.46 -13.20
C PRO A 52 0.48 -17.74 -14.47
N ASP A 53 0.34 -18.51 -15.55
CA ASP A 53 -0.09 -18.10 -16.88
C ASP A 53 -1.42 -17.32 -16.88
N ASP A 54 -2.40 -17.71 -16.05
CA ASP A 54 -3.72 -17.05 -16.02
C ASP A 54 -3.66 -15.63 -15.43
N SER A 55 -2.71 -15.36 -14.52
CA SER A 55 -2.53 -14.02 -13.95
C SER A 55 -1.84 -13.06 -14.90
N PHE A 56 -0.89 -13.55 -15.72
CA PHE A 56 -0.09 -12.72 -16.60
C PHE A 56 -0.76 -12.45 -17.95
N GLU A 57 -1.76 -13.24 -18.35
CA GLU A 57 -2.38 -13.14 -19.68
C GLU A 57 -2.89 -11.74 -20.05
N PRO A 58 -3.61 -11.00 -19.17
CA PRO A 58 -4.01 -9.62 -19.46
C PRO A 58 -2.82 -8.70 -19.70
N VAL A 59 -1.73 -8.92 -18.97
CA VAL A 59 -0.50 -8.13 -19.04
C VAL A 59 0.30 -8.45 -20.30
N PHE A 60 0.36 -9.71 -20.73
CA PHE A 60 0.96 -10.11 -22.01
C PHE A 60 0.18 -9.49 -23.18
N THR A 61 -1.14 -9.61 -23.17
CA THR A 61 -2.01 -9.00 -24.19
C THR A 61 -1.83 -7.49 -24.26
N TRP A 62 -1.69 -6.84 -23.10
CA TRP A 62 -1.41 -5.41 -23.03
C TRP A 62 -0.07 -5.07 -23.68
N LEU A 63 0.99 -5.82 -23.37
CA LEU A 63 2.34 -5.59 -23.89
C LEU A 63 2.41 -5.81 -25.41
N ASP A 64 1.85 -6.91 -25.92
CA ASP A 64 1.80 -7.20 -27.36
C ASP A 64 1.15 -6.04 -28.13
N ARG A 65 0.02 -5.55 -27.64
CA ARG A 65 -0.70 -4.43 -28.27
C ARG A 65 0.12 -3.14 -28.29
N HIS A 66 0.84 -2.83 -27.21
CA HIS A 66 1.60 -1.58 -27.10
C HIS A 66 2.95 -1.63 -27.84
N ALA A 67 3.55 -2.81 -27.95
CA ALA A 67 4.76 -3.04 -28.74
C ALA A 67 4.47 -3.26 -30.23
N GLY A 68 3.20 -3.44 -30.61
CA GLY A 68 2.80 -3.77 -31.98
C GLY A 68 3.19 -5.19 -32.39
N TRP A 69 3.31 -6.10 -31.43
CA TRP A 69 3.65 -7.50 -31.66
C TRP A 69 2.41 -8.36 -31.96
N PRO A 70 2.57 -9.53 -32.60
CA PRO A 70 1.52 -10.54 -32.66
C PRO A 70 1.12 -11.01 -31.26
N LEU A 71 -0.16 -11.38 -31.08
CA LEU A 71 -0.65 -11.92 -29.81
C LEU A 71 0.13 -13.18 -29.41
N GLY A 72 0.59 -13.22 -28.16
CA GLY A 72 1.38 -14.30 -27.59
C GLY A 72 2.90 -14.07 -27.66
N HIS A 73 3.39 -13.06 -28.38
CA HIS A 73 4.82 -12.83 -28.53
C HIS A 73 5.49 -12.42 -27.22
N ALA A 74 4.84 -11.57 -26.42
CA ALA A 74 5.30 -11.18 -25.09
C ALA A 74 5.49 -12.41 -24.20
N ARG A 75 4.56 -13.37 -24.26
CA ARG A 75 4.62 -14.62 -23.50
C ARG A 75 5.86 -15.44 -23.88
N GLU A 76 6.11 -15.61 -25.17
CA GLU A 76 7.30 -16.32 -25.69
C GLU A 76 8.60 -15.69 -25.20
N GLN A 77 8.73 -14.36 -25.34
CA GLN A 77 9.90 -13.60 -24.92
C GLN A 77 10.16 -13.69 -23.41
N VAL A 78 9.09 -13.65 -22.62
CA VAL A 78 9.15 -13.72 -21.15
C VAL A 78 9.63 -15.08 -20.68
N TYR A 79 9.07 -16.19 -21.20
CA TYR A 79 9.53 -17.53 -20.80
C TYR A 79 10.95 -17.82 -21.27
N ALA A 80 11.34 -17.36 -22.47
CA ALA A 80 12.72 -17.46 -22.93
C ALA A 80 13.70 -16.73 -22.00
N SER A 81 13.29 -15.56 -21.48
CA SER A 81 14.13 -14.74 -20.60
C SER A 81 14.15 -15.24 -19.14
N ALA A 82 13.06 -15.82 -18.65
CA ALA A 82 12.91 -16.27 -17.25
C ALA A 82 13.96 -17.31 -16.85
N ALA A 83 14.35 -18.19 -17.78
CA ALA A 83 15.39 -19.20 -17.56
C ALA A 83 16.78 -18.62 -17.23
N THR A 84 17.02 -17.34 -17.54
CA THR A 84 18.30 -16.64 -17.32
C THR A 84 18.22 -15.56 -16.24
N SER A 85 17.05 -15.38 -15.62
CA SER A 85 16.87 -14.36 -14.59
C SER A 85 17.62 -14.73 -13.31
N THR A 86 18.67 -13.99 -13.00
CA THR A 86 19.39 -14.09 -11.72
C THR A 86 18.89 -13.00 -10.78
N ARG A 87 18.07 -13.36 -9.80
CA ARG A 87 17.63 -12.43 -8.75
C ARG A 87 18.54 -12.57 -7.52
N SER A 88 19.40 -11.58 -7.28
CA SER A 88 19.84 -11.17 -5.93
C SER A 88 20.85 -10.04 -6.07
N ARG A 89 20.38 -8.79 -5.97
CA ARG A 89 21.25 -7.67 -5.63
C ARG A 89 20.71 -7.02 -4.37
N PRO A 90 21.59 -6.63 -3.42
CA PRO A 90 21.17 -6.00 -2.19
C PRO A 90 20.45 -4.69 -2.48
N ASN A 91 19.30 -4.49 -1.82
CA ASN A 91 18.53 -3.26 -1.93
C ASN A 91 19.31 -2.11 -1.26
N PRO A 92 19.60 -0.99 -1.97
CA PRO A 92 20.29 0.16 -1.37
C PRO A 92 19.52 0.71 -0.17
N PRO A 93 20.18 1.24 0.88
CA PRO A 93 19.49 1.87 2.01
C PRO A 93 18.58 3.02 1.57
N ARG A 94 17.48 3.26 2.30
CA ARG A 94 16.52 4.34 2.03
C ARG A 94 17.20 5.71 1.85
N SER A 95 18.14 6.04 2.73
CA SER A 95 18.88 7.31 2.70
C SER A 95 19.72 7.46 1.42
N VAL A 96 20.29 6.37 0.90
CA VAL A 96 21.05 6.39 -0.37
C VAL A 96 20.12 6.69 -1.54
N ILE A 97 18.93 6.09 -1.55
CA ILE A 97 17.89 6.36 -2.55
C ILE A 97 17.47 7.83 -2.51
N ALA A 98 17.11 8.33 -1.33
CA ALA A 98 16.67 9.72 -1.14
C ALA A 98 17.75 10.72 -1.58
N ALA A 99 19.00 10.55 -1.11
CA ALA A 99 20.11 11.43 -1.47
C ALA A 99 20.43 11.38 -2.97
N SER A 100 20.40 10.20 -3.58
CA SER A 100 20.68 10.05 -5.02
C SER A 100 19.61 10.73 -5.88
N LEU A 101 18.34 10.62 -5.50
CA LEU A 101 17.25 11.30 -6.22
C LEU A 101 17.26 12.81 -5.99
N ALA A 102 17.55 13.28 -4.77
CA ALA A 102 17.74 14.70 -4.51
C ALA A 102 18.84 15.30 -5.40
N GLY A 103 19.95 14.57 -5.58
CA GLY A 103 21.02 14.94 -6.52
C GLY A 103 20.60 14.89 -8.00
N TYR A 104 19.85 13.86 -8.41
CA TYR A 104 19.38 13.72 -9.79
C TYR A 104 18.46 14.87 -10.23
N TYR A 105 17.49 15.22 -9.36
CA TYR A 105 16.53 16.29 -9.65
C TYR A 105 17.09 17.70 -9.39
N ALA A 106 18.30 17.80 -8.81
CA ALA A 106 19.01 19.05 -8.53
C ALA A 106 18.09 20.12 -7.94
N LEU A 107 17.27 19.74 -6.96
CA LEU A 107 16.14 20.52 -6.43
C LEU A 107 16.59 21.94 -6.07
N PRO A 108 16.27 22.98 -6.89
CA PRO A 108 16.60 24.35 -6.56
C PRO A 108 15.80 24.81 -5.34
N THR A 109 15.94 26.07 -4.94
CA THR A 109 15.14 26.75 -3.89
C THR A 109 13.64 26.89 -4.22
N SER A 110 13.03 25.88 -4.84
CA SER A 110 11.59 25.75 -5.01
C SER A 110 10.94 25.42 -3.66
N ASP A 111 9.65 25.75 -3.54
CA ASP A 111 8.82 25.36 -2.38
C ASP A 111 8.74 23.83 -2.20
N HIS A 112 9.10 23.05 -3.23
CA HIS A 112 9.07 21.59 -3.20
C HIS A 112 10.44 21.03 -2.80
N ARG A 113 10.46 20.22 -1.75
CA ARG A 113 11.68 19.60 -1.20
C ARG A 113 11.42 18.16 -0.79
N PRO A 114 12.44 17.30 -0.69
CA PRO A 114 12.28 15.98 -0.12
C PRO A 114 11.88 16.12 1.34
N TYR A 115 10.92 15.31 1.78
CA TYR A 115 10.45 15.33 3.16
C TYR A 115 11.60 15.03 4.11
N THR A 116 11.82 15.95 5.05
CA THR A 116 12.82 15.84 6.10
C THR A 116 12.16 16.09 7.44
N ALA A 117 12.50 15.26 8.42
CA ALA A 117 12.00 15.40 9.77
C ALA A 117 13.05 14.97 10.79
N ARG A 118 12.95 15.56 11.98
CA ARG A 118 13.78 15.24 13.14
C ARG A 118 12.90 14.77 14.29
N CYS A 119 13.23 13.62 14.85
CA CYS A 119 12.60 13.08 16.06
C CYS A 119 13.69 12.86 17.11
N GLY A 120 13.71 13.68 18.16
CA GLY A 120 14.82 13.70 19.12
C GLY A 120 16.16 13.97 18.42
N ARG A 121 17.08 13.00 18.48
CA ARG A 121 18.42 13.05 17.84
C ARG A 121 18.47 12.43 16.44
N VAL A 122 17.37 11.83 15.99
CA VAL A 122 17.31 11.12 14.71
C VAL A 122 16.76 12.08 13.66
N GLU A 123 17.56 12.36 12.64
CA GLU A 123 17.14 13.11 11.45
C GLU A 123 17.01 12.15 10.27
N VAL A 124 15.90 12.28 9.53
CA VAL A 124 15.60 11.43 8.39
C VAL A 124 15.12 12.26 7.21
N THR A 125 15.59 11.90 6.03
CA THR A 125 15.10 12.40 4.75
C THR A 125 14.56 11.22 3.93
N THR A 126 13.46 11.45 3.22
CA THR A 126 12.86 10.48 2.30
C THR A 126 12.88 10.99 0.86
N SER A 127 12.58 10.11 -0.10
CA SER A 127 12.39 10.48 -1.51
C SER A 127 11.02 11.10 -1.81
N VAL A 128 10.18 11.35 -0.80
CA VAL A 128 8.85 11.96 -1.00
C VAL A 128 9.03 13.47 -1.16
N LEU A 129 8.80 13.98 -2.36
CA LEU A 129 8.77 15.40 -2.65
C LEU A 129 7.46 16.01 -2.10
N THR A 130 7.58 17.05 -1.28
CA THR A 130 6.44 17.72 -0.66
C THR A 130 6.72 19.22 -0.50
N ARG A 131 5.78 19.96 0.07
CA ARG A 131 5.91 21.37 0.47
C ARG A 131 5.12 21.61 1.76
N SER A 132 5.41 22.67 2.50
CA SER A 132 4.79 22.91 3.82
C SER A 132 3.25 22.93 3.76
N ALA A 133 2.66 23.48 2.70
CA ALA A 133 1.20 23.52 2.52
C ALA A 133 0.54 22.14 2.27
N TRP A 134 1.34 21.09 2.03
CA TRP A 134 0.86 19.72 1.83
C TRP A 134 1.03 18.84 3.06
N LEU A 135 1.58 19.37 4.14
CA LEU A 135 1.78 18.68 5.40
C LEU A 135 0.74 19.18 6.41
N ASP A 136 0.59 18.43 7.50
CA ASP A 136 -0.24 18.83 8.64
C ASP A 136 -1.69 19.14 8.25
N LEU A 137 -2.20 18.35 7.31
CA LEU A 137 -3.49 18.61 6.69
C LEU A 137 -4.64 18.40 7.67
N ALA A 138 -4.53 17.46 8.62
CA ALA A 138 -5.60 17.12 9.57
C ALA A 138 -6.99 16.99 8.89
N CYS A 139 -7.01 16.49 7.65
CA CYS A 139 -8.20 16.48 6.81
C CYS A 139 -9.01 15.22 7.10
N SER A 140 -10.22 15.38 7.66
CA SER A 140 -11.12 14.24 7.87
C SER A 140 -11.47 13.56 6.54
N LEU A 141 -11.26 12.24 6.45
CA LEU A 141 -11.60 11.42 5.29
C LEU A 141 -13.08 11.00 5.30
N THR A 142 -13.92 12.01 5.48
CA THR A 142 -15.39 11.94 5.43
C THR A 142 -15.89 12.79 4.26
N ALA A 143 -17.19 12.73 3.97
CA ALA A 143 -17.78 13.51 2.87
C ALA A 143 -17.63 15.03 3.02
N THR A 144 -17.34 15.54 4.22
CA THR A 144 -17.19 16.97 4.49
C THR A 144 -15.75 17.46 4.23
N GLY A 145 -14.75 16.71 4.69
CA GLY A 145 -13.34 17.05 4.52
C GLY A 145 -12.77 16.63 3.16
N GLU A 146 -13.28 15.56 2.56
CA GLU A 146 -12.74 15.00 1.33
C GLU A 146 -13.68 15.19 0.13
N GLN A 147 -13.15 15.79 -0.93
CA GLN A 147 -13.82 16.03 -2.21
C GLN A 147 -12.96 15.52 -3.37
N THR A 148 -12.87 14.20 -3.50
CA THR A 148 -12.23 13.55 -4.65
C THR A 148 -13.27 13.21 -5.71
N ALA A 149 -13.08 13.72 -6.93
CA ALA A 149 -13.99 13.53 -8.05
C ALA A 149 -13.38 12.61 -9.12
N PHE A 150 -14.21 11.72 -9.64
CA PHE A 150 -13.86 10.92 -10.82
C PHE A 150 -14.17 11.67 -12.12
N GLU A 151 -13.17 11.75 -12.99
CA GLU A 151 -13.28 12.33 -14.32
C GLU A 151 -13.16 11.22 -15.38
N ALA A 152 -14.26 11.03 -16.14
CA ALA A 152 -14.26 10.10 -17.27
C ALA A 152 -13.35 10.66 -18.37
N GLY A 153 -12.30 9.91 -18.70
CA GLY A 153 -11.08 10.46 -19.32
C GLY A 153 -11.25 11.15 -20.67
N GLY A 154 -10.43 12.18 -20.89
CA GLY A 154 -10.00 12.66 -22.21
C GLY A 154 -8.82 11.83 -22.77
N PRO A 155 -8.52 11.97 -24.08
CA PRO A 155 -7.47 11.20 -24.75
C PRO A 155 -6.09 11.44 -24.11
N ARG A 156 -5.35 10.35 -23.86
CA ARG A 156 -3.96 10.37 -23.42
C ARG A 156 -3.07 9.80 -24.53
N PRO A 157 -1.89 10.39 -24.80
CA PRO A 157 -0.88 9.72 -25.62
C PRO A 157 -0.51 8.37 -24.98
N PRO A 158 -0.36 7.29 -25.76
CA PRO A 158 0.14 6.02 -25.25
C PRO A 158 1.46 6.24 -24.51
N ALA A 159 1.62 5.58 -23.36
CA ALA A 159 2.92 5.57 -22.69
C ALA A 159 3.95 4.90 -23.61
N ALA A 160 5.12 5.52 -23.79
CA ALA A 160 6.23 4.86 -24.47
C ALA A 160 6.74 3.71 -23.59
N VAL A 161 6.58 2.47 -24.06
CA VAL A 161 7.01 1.27 -23.34
C VAL A 161 8.43 0.92 -23.77
N ASP A 162 9.32 0.67 -22.81
CA ASP A 162 10.61 0.04 -23.10
C ASP A 162 10.41 -1.48 -23.09
N GLU A 163 10.20 -2.05 -24.28
CA GLU A 163 9.88 -3.46 -24.49
C GLU A 163 10.84 -4.40 -23.76
N ARG A 164 12.15 -4.10 -23.83
CA ARG A 164 13.18 -4.93 -23.20
C ARG A 164 13.11 -4.87 -21.68
N ALA A 165 12.86 -3.70 -21.09
CA ALA A 165 12.66 -3.57 -19.66
C ALA A 165 11.35 -4.24 -19.20
N ALA A 166 10.27 -4.11 -19.97
CA ALA A 166 8.98 -4.73 -19.71
C ALA A 166 9.06 -6.27 -19.73
N VAL A 167 9.66 -6.87 -20.77
CA VAL A 167 9.86 -8.33 -20.85
C VAL A 167 10.68 -8.84 -19.66
N ARG A 168 11.77 -8.15 -19.30
CA ARG A 168 12.59 -8.54 -18.13
C ARG A 168 11.80 -8.47 -16.83
N ARG A 169 10.97 -7.43 -16.64
CA ARG A 169 10.12 -7.28 -15.45
C ARG A 169 9.16 -8.46 -15.29
N LEU A 170 8.51 -8.87 -16.38
CA LEU A 170 7.59 -10.01 -16.39
C LEU A 170 8.31 -11.33 -16.20
N ALA A 171 9.49 -11.50 -16.81
CA ALA A 171 10.33 -12.69 -16.62
C ALA A 171 10.75 -12.87 -15.16
N ASP A 172 11.17 -11.79 -14.49
CA ASP A 172 11.52 -11.83 -13.07
C ASP A 172 10.32 -12.12 -12.18
N ALA A 173 9.17 -11.52 -12.49
CA ALA A 173 7.94 -11.73 -11.74
C ALA A 173 7.50 -13.19 -11.84
N SER A 174 7.49 -13.74 -13.05
CA SER A 174 7.22 -15.16 -13.33
C SER A 174 8.20 -16.08 -12.60
N ALA A 175 9.51 -15.85 -12.72
CA ALA A 175 10.54 -16.65 -12.06
C ALA A 175 10.46 -16.60 -10.52
N SER A 176 9.89 -15.54 -9.97
CA SER A 176 9.74 -15.34 -8.52
C SER A 176 8.36 -15.70 -7.98
N GLY A 177 7.45 -16.22 -8.83
CA GLY A 177 6.07 -16.51 -8.45
C GLY A 177 5.25 -15.28 -8.04
N ILE A 178 5.67 -14.08 -8.45
CA ILE A 178 4.95 -12.83 -8.17
C ILE A 178 3.78 -12.71 -9.13
N ARG A 179 2.58 -12.48 -8.60
CA ARG A 179 1.38 -12.23 -9.39
C ARG A 179 1.35 -10.79 -9.88
N ILE A 180 0.98 -10.59 -11.15
CA ILE A 180 0.71 -9.27 -11.73
C ILE A 180 -0.65 -9.35 -12.40
N ALA A 181 -1.71 -8.95 -11.69
CA ALA A 181 -3.05 -8.86 -12.25
C ALA A 181 -3.30 -7.46 -12.80
N ASP A 182 -3.87 -7.35 -14.01
CA ASP A 182 -4.26 -6.05 -14.55
C ASP A 182 -5.59 -5.59 -13.95
N VAL A 183 -5.49 -4.66 -13.00
CA VAL A 183 -6.63 -4.07 -12.29
C VAL A 183 -6.73 -2.57 -12.57
N PRO A 184 -7.92 -1.96 -12.54
CA PRO A 184 -8.05 -0.52 -12.70
C PRO A 184 -7.42 0.24 -11.51
N LEU A 185 -6.68 1.30 -11.83
CA LEU A 185 -6.09 2.23 -10.87
C LEU A 185 -6.67 3.63 -11.06
N TYR A 186 -6.72 4.40 -9.97
CA TYR A 186 -6.94 5.84 -10.06
C TYR A 186 -5.61 6.56 -10.31
N ARG A 187 -5.52 7.23 -11.46
CA ARG A 187 -4.44 8.19 -11.73
C ARG A 187 -4.85 9.58 -11.28
N LEU A 188 -3.95 10.31 -10.63
CA LEU A 188 -4.20 11.66 -10.16
C LEU A 188 -4.06 12.65 -11.32
N LEU A 189 -5.06 13.51 -11.49
CA LEU A 189 -5.11 14.56 -12.52
C LEU A 189 -4.84 15.93 -11.90
N GLU A 190 -5.45 16.18 -10.75
CA GLU A 190 -5.35 17.42 -9.99
C GLU A 190 -5.42 17.12 -8.50
N VAL A 191 -4.75 17.93 -7.69
CA VAL A 191 -4.80 17.87 -6.23
C VAL A 191 -4.60 19.25 -5.63
N ASP A 192 -5.42 19.58 -4.63
CA ASP A 192 -5.35 20.81 -3.84
C ASP A 192 -5.57 20.43 -2.37
N PRO A 193 -4.53 19.90 -1.70
CA PRO A 193 -4.60 19.57 -0.29
C PRO A 193 -4.40 20.85 0.53
N ARG A 194 -5.27 21.05 1.51
CA ARG A 194 -5.24 22.19 2.44
C ARG A 194 -5.52 21.69 3.86
N PRO A 195 -5.12 22.44 4.89
CA PRO A 195 -5.57 22.16 6.25
C PRO A 195 -7.11 22.02 6.31
N GLY A 196 -7.57 20.88 6.83
CA GLY A 196 -8.98 20.50 6.98
C GLY A 196 -9.72 20.08 5.71
N ALA A 197 -9.10 20.17 4.52
CA ALA A 197 -9.79 19.88 3.26
C ALA A 197 -8.88 19.27 2.18
N LEU A 198 -9.35 18.21 1.53
CA LEU A 198 -8.68 17.56 0.41
C LEU A 198 -9.57 17.63 -0.83
N ARG A 199 -9.11 18.31 -1.88
CA ARG A 199 -9.73 18.28 -3.20
C ARG A 199 -8.81 17.56 -4.18
N ALA A 200 -9.36 16.65 -4.97
CA ALA A 200 -8.61 15.93 -5.98
C ALA A 200 -9.50 15.53 -7.16
N LYS A 201 -8.87 15.35 -8.33
CA LYS A 201 -9.50 14.73 -9.50
C LYS A 201 -8.71 13.52 -9.93
N VAL A 202 -9.41 12.42 -10.20
CA VAL A 202 -8.80 11.17 -10.64
C VAL A 202 -9.42 10.67 -11.94
N GLY A 203 -8.58 10.10 -12.80
CA GLY A 203 -8.99 9.31 -13.97
C GLY A 203 -8.71 7.83 -13.76
N ILE A 204 -9.05 6.98 -14.73
CA ILE A 204 -8.66 5.55 -14.72
C ILE A 204 -7.33 5.36 -15.48
N ALA A 205 -6.52 4.44 -14.97
CA ALA A 205 -5.40 3.79 -15.66
C ALA A 205 -5.45 2.27 -15.41
N SER A 206 -4.61 1.52 -16.13
CA SER A 206 -4.43 0.07 -15.96
C SER A 206 -3.19 -0.22 -15.10
N PHE A 207 -3.25 -1.25 -14.27
CA PHE A 207 -2.10 -1.71 -13.50
C PHE A 207 -1.00 -2.29 -14.40
N ALA A 208 -1.35 -2.95 -15.51
CA ALA A 208 -0.38 -3.40 -16.51
C ALA A 208 0.42 -2.21 -17.09
N GLU A 209 -0.26 -1.10 -17.42
CA GLU A 209 0.42 0.12 -17.85
C GLU A 209 1.38 0.62 -16.76
N TYR A 210 0.93 0.68 -15.51
CA TYR A 210 1.76 1.10 -14.37
C TYR A 210 3.00 0.23 -14.21
N ALA A 211 2.81 -1.09 -14.14
CA ALA A 211 3.86 -2.08 -13.86
C ALA A 211 4.92 -2.15 -14.97
N LEU A 212 4.55 -1.82 -16.21
CA LEU A 212 5.42 -1.88 -17.39
C LEU A 212 5.91 -0.50 -17.87
N SER A 213 5.66 0.56 -17.09
CA SER A 213 6.18 1.90 -17.38
C SER A 213 6.85 2.53 -16.15
N VAL A 214 6.10 3.24 -15.32
CA VAL A 214 6.61 4.04 -14.21
C VAL A 214 7.20 3.19 -13.07
N ASP A 215 6.71 1.95 -12.90
CA ASP A 215 7.28 1.00 -11.93
C ASP A 215 8.72 0.58 -12.29
N LEU A 216 9.07 0.61 -13.58
CA LEU A 216 10.41 0.28 -14.06
C LEU A 216 11.46 1.31 -13.61
N LEU A 217 11.03 2.52 -13.22
CA LEU A 217 11.92 3.57 -12.71
C LEU A 217 12.54 3.21 -11.35
N GLU A 218 11.81 2.47 -10.51
CA GLU A 218 12.35 1.94 -9.25
C GLU A 218 13.44 0.90 -9.54
N ARG A 219 13.16 -0.02 -10.47
CA ARG A 219 14.10 -1.07 -10.88
C ARG A 219 15.38 -0.49 -11.45
N GLU A 220 15.27 0.44 -12.40
CA GLU A 220 16.42 1.13 -12.99
C GLU A 220 17.28 1.80 -11.91
N LEU A 221 16.64 2.50 -10.95
CA LEU A 221 17.33 3.16 -9.84
C LEU A 221 18.07 2.15 -8.96
N ILE A 222 17.40 1.09 -8.52
CA ILE A 222 17.99 0.08 -7.64
C ILE A 222 19.17 -0.60 -8.33
N GLU A 223 19.02 -1.01 -9.59
CA GLU A 223 20.11 -1.66 -10.35
C GLU A 223 21.31 -0.75 -10.54
N HIS A 224 21.06 0.53 -10.82
CA HIS A 224 22.11 1.51 -11.01
C HIS A 224 22.89 1.78 -9.72
N LEU A 225 22.19 1.97 -8.61
CA LEU A 225 22.78 2.19 -7.28
C LEU A 225 23.51 0.94 -6.76
N ALA A 226 22.93 -0.25 -6.95
CA ALA A 226 23.56 -1.51 -6.56
C ALA A 226 24.86 -1.79 -7.34
N SER A 227 25.03 -1.16 -8.51
CA SER A 227 26.27 -1.20 -9.29
C SER A 227 27.31 -0.16 -8.84
N GLY A 228 27.09 0.50 -7.70
CA GLY A 228 27.98 1.54 -7.16
C GLY A 228 27.95 2.87 -7.93
N ARG A 229 26.97 3.07 -8.81
CA ARG A 229 26.86 4.29 -9.63
C ARG A 229 25.88 5.27 -9.00
N SER A 230 26.17 6.57 -9.07
CA SER A 230 25.22 7.61 -8.65
C SER A 230 24.16 7.85 -9.72
N ALA A 231 22.91 8.07 -9.30
CA ALA A 231 21.86 8.53 -10.19
C ALA A 231 22.21 9.93 -10.73
N ARG A 232 22.29 10.07 -12.06
CA ARG A 232 22.57 11.33 -12.76
C ARG A 232 21.80 11.33 -14.08
N ARG A 233 21.46 12.53 -14.57
CA ARG A 233 20.90 12.69 -15.91
C ARG A 233 21.81 12.06 -16.97
N GLU A 234 21.22 11.64 -18.07
CA GLU A 234 21.86 10.97 -19.21
C GLU A 234 22.40 9.57 -18.90
N ARG A 235 22.24 9.09 -17.67
CA ARG A 235 22.68 7.77 -17.21
C ARG A 235 21.53 6.90 -16.72
N MET A 236 20.31 7.40 -16.80
CA MET A 236 19.09 6.76 -16.32
C MET A 236 18.05 6.82 -17.45
N PRO A 237 18.24 6.08 -18.56
CA PRO A 237 17.49 6.28 -19.80
C PRO A 237 15.96 6.21 -19.65
N LEU A 238 15.43 5.35 -18.77
CA LEU A 238 13.98 5.29 -18.52
C LEU A 238 13.53 6.54 -17.77
N ARG A 239 14.23 6.92 -16.70
CA ARG A 239 13.93 8.11 -15.92
C ARG A 239 14.11 9.41 -16.71
N ASP A 240 15.18 9.52 -17.47
CA ASP A 240 15.47 10.67 -18.35
C ASP A 240 14.37 10.87 -19.40
N ARG A 241 13.63 9.81 -19.75
CA ARG A 241 12.50 9.88 -20.67
C ARG A 241 11.17 10.14 -19.96
N GLN A 242 10.90 9.46 -18.85
CA GLN A 242 9.57 9.42 -18.23
C GLN A 242 9.41 10.44 -17.08
N LEU A 243 10.47 10.75 -16.36
CA LEU A 243 10.48 11.60 -15.16
C LEU A 243 11.79 12.40 -15.05
N PRO A 244 12.15 13.21 -16.08
CA PRO A 244 13.49 13.82 -16.20
C PRO A 244 13.80 14.91 -15.17
N ASP A 245 12.77 15.58 -14.66
CA ASP A 245 12.91 16.74 -13.80
C ASP A 245 11.70 16.94 -12.88
N VAL A 246 11.81 17.92 -11.98
CA VAL A 246 10.73 18.25 -11.03
C VAL A 246 9.47 18.72 -11.74
N SER A 247 9.59 19.43 -12.87
CA SER A 247 8.43 19.88 -13.64
C SER A 247 7.63 18.68 -14.18
N ALA A 248 8.30 17.63 -14.64
CA ALA A 248 7.67 16.36 -15.01
C ALA A 248 7.01 15.66 -13.80
N VAL A 249 7.64 15.69 -12.62
CA VAL A 249 7.05 15.18 -11.36
C VAL A 249 5.81 15.97 -10.96
N LEU A 250 5.76 17.29 -11.19
CA LEU A 250 4.60 18.11 -10.83
C LEU A 250 3.50 18.11 -11.90
N ASN A 251 3.79 17.69 -13.13
CA ASN A 251 2.81 17.57 -14.21
C ASN A 251 1.94 16.31 -14.05
N LEU A 252 1.01 16.33 -13.09
CA LEU A 252 0.11 15.21 -12.77
C LEU A 252 -0.70 14.71 -13.98
N PRO A 253 -1.40 15.56 -14.76
CA PRO A 253 -2.24 15.06 -15.84
C PRO A 253 -1.44 14.56 -17.05
N GLY A 254 -0.21 15.06 -17.23
CA GLY A 254 0.66 14.74 -18.36
C GLY A 254 1.44 13.43 -18.24
N ARG A 255 1.28 12.68 -17.14
CA ARG A 255 1.92 11.36 -16.95
C ARG A 255 0.97 10.37 -16.28
N LEU A 256 1.40 9.11 -16.21
CA LEU A 256 0.77 8.14 -15.34
C LEU A 256 1.21 8.38 -13.89
N CYS A 257 0.37 9.07 -13.11
CA CYS A 257 0.58 9.25 -11.68
C CYS A 257 -0.42 8.37 -10.92
N ALA A 258 -0.09 7.08 -10.76
CA ALA A 258 -0.94 6.09 -10.11
C ALA A 258 -0.32 5.68 -8.77
N GLY A 259 -0.65 6.43 -7.72
CA GLY A 259 -0.20 6.22 -6.36
C GLY A 259 -1.33 5.74 -5.46
N GLY A 260 -1.23 6.03 -4.17
CA GLY A 260 -2.19 5.48 -3.23
C GLY A 260 -2.21 6.11 -1.87
N VAL A 261 -2.70 5.31 -0.93
CA VAL A 261 -2.91 5.69 0.46
C VAL A 261 -2.18 4.73 1.38
N LEU A 262 -1.55 5.29 2.40
CA LEU A 262 -0.86 4.55 3.43
C LEU A 262 -1.19 5.22 4.77
N ALA A 263 -1.65 4.44 5.72
CA ALA A 263 -2.08 4.95 7.01
C ALA A 263 -1.28 4.33 8.16
N LEU A 264 -0.87 5.17 9.11
CA LEU A 264 -0.52 4.69 10.44
C LEU A 264 -1.81 4.31 11.16
N THR A 265 -1.92 3.06 11.61
CA THR A 265 -3.03 2.62 12.46
C THR A 265 -2.64 2.68 13.93
N ALA A 266 -3.44 3.43 14.70
CA ALA A 266 -3.32 3.60 16.14
C ALA A 266 -4.60 3.14 16.84
N ILE A 267 -4.50 2.20 17.79
CA ILE A 267 -5.66 1.62 18.47
C ILE A 267 -5.49 1.83 19.98
N ALA A 268 -6.47 2.46 20.62
CA ALA A 268 -6.44 2.71 22.05
C ALA A 268 -6.51 1.38 22.82
N ARG A 269 -5.68 1.25 23.83
CA ARG A 269 -5.71 0.12 24.77
C ARG A 269 -5.86 0.64 26.20
N PRO A 270 -6.64 -0.06 27.04
CA PRO A 270 -6.71 0.26 28.45
C PRO A 270 -5.39 -0.06 29.16
N THR A 271 -5.25 0.50 30.36
CA THR A 271 -4.18 0.15 31.30
C THR A 271 -4.14 -1.38 31.51
N ASP A 272 -2.94 -1.94 31.46
CA ASP A 272 -2.70 -3.38 31.57
C ASP A 272 -1.58 -3.65 32.58
N PRO A 273 -1.71 -4.65 33.48
CA PRO A 273 -0.71 -4.92 34.51
C PRO A 273 0.70 -5.25 34.00
N PHE A 274 0.81 -5.78 32.78
CA PHE A 274 2.08 -6.18 32.18
C PHE A 274 2.62 -5.14 31.20
N ARG A 275 1.74 -4.35 30.58
CA ARG A 275 2.09 -3.35 29.57
C ARG A 275 2.29 -1.94 30.14
N GLY A 276 1.68 -1.64 31.27
CA GLY A 276 1.68 -0.31 31.88
C GLY A 276 0.39 0.47 31.62
N GLY A 277 0.50 1.80 31.59
CA GLY A 277 -0.64 2.71 31.45
C GLY A 277 -1.36 2.60 30.10
N ALA A 278 -2.55 3.21 30.04
CA ALA A 278 -3.34 3.28 28.83
C ALA A 278 -2.58 4.00 27.70
N ASP A 279 -2.59 3.41 26.51
CA ASP A 279 -1.79 3.87 25.37
C ASP A 279 -2.55 3.74 24.04
N PHE A 280 -1.89 4.13 22.95
CA PHE A 280 -2.19 3.61 21.63
C PHE A 280 -1.15 2.56 21.23
N VAL A 281 -1.61 1.41 20.73
CA VAL A 281 -0.77 0.51 19.94
C VAL A 281 -0.67 1.00 18.51
N LEU A 282 0.56 1.12 18.03
CA LEU A 282 0.87 1.40 16.63
C LEU A 282 1.18 0.10 15.90
N LEU A 283 0.64 -0.04 14.70
CA LEU A 283 0.88 -1.19 13.84
C LEU A 283 1.87 -0.84 12.72
N VAL A 284 2.95 -1.62 12.63
CA VAL A 284 3.95 -1.50 11.57
C VAL A 284 4.19 -2.87 10.96
N GLN A 285 4.16 -2.94 9.64
CA GLN A 285 4.35 -4.17 8.89
C GLN A 285 5.75 -4.25 8.28
N LYS A 286 6.29 -5.46 8.20
CA LYS A 286 7.39 -5.79 7.30
C LYS A 286 6.80 -6.41 6.05
N ARG A 287 6.95 -5.78 4.89
CA ARG A 287 6.40 -6.29 3.63
C ARG A 287 7.07 -7.60 3.21
N SER A 288 6.27 -8.50 2.65
CA SER A 288 6.72 -9.79 2.10
C SER A 288 7.78 -9.62 1.02
N ALA A 289 8.55 -10.68 0.76
CA ALA A 289 9.44 -10.74 -0.40
C ALA A 289 8.66 -10.87 -1.73
N GLN A 290 7.39 -11.26 -1.66
CA GLN A 290 6.52 -11.58 -2.79
C GLN A 290 5.76 -10.37 -3.35
N VAL A 291 5.80 -9.21 -2.67
CA VAL A 291 5.15 -8.00 -3.20
C VAL A 291 5.94 -7.38 -4.35
N VAL A 292 5.21 -6.79 -5.29
CA VAL A 292 5.75 -6.18 -6.52
C VAL A 292 6.69 -5.02 -6.20
N ASN A 293 6.36 -4.21 -5.18
CA ASN A 293 7.08 -2.99 -4.80
C ASN A 293 7.53 -3.03 -3.36
N THR A 294 8.73 -2.48 -3.11
CA THR A 294 9.20 -2.22 -1.74
C THR A 294 9.32 -3.49 -0.87
N ALA A 295 9.62 -4.64 -1.48
CA ALA A 295 9.74 -5.93 -0.80
C ALA A 295 10.79 -5.91 0.34
N ASN A 296 10.51 -6.61 1.44
CA ASN A 296 11.35 -6.70 2.66
C ASN A 296 11.60 -5.38 3.41
N ARG A 297 10.75 -4.37 3.23
CA ARG A 297 10.84 -3.08 3.93
C ARG A 297 9.79 -2.93 5.01
N LEU A 298 10.08 -2.07 5.99
CA LEU A 298 9.09 -1.60 6.96
C LEU A 298 8.17 -0.57 6.29
N SER A 299 6.88 -0.65 6.62
CA SER A 299 5.85 0.28 6.19
C SER A 299 4.75 0.36 7.25
N VAL A 300 3.97 1.43 7.23
CA VAL A 300 2.69 1.48 7.93
C VAL A 300 1.66 0.54 7.28
N ILE A 301 0.58 0.26 8.00
CA ILE A 301 -0.55 -0.57 7.56
C ILE A 301 -1.87 0.11 7.97
N PRO A 302 -2.86 0.24 7.06
CA PRO A 302 -2.84 -0.29 5.70
C PRO A 302 -1.97 0.49 4.68
N LYS A 303 -1.58 -0.15 3.58
CA LYS A 303 -0.93 0.48 2.42
C LYS A 303 -1.45 -0.09 1.10
N SER A 304 -1.95 0.76 0.22
CA SER A 304 -2.44 0.29 -1.08
C SER A 304 -2.47 1.37 -2.16
N PHE A 305 -2.47 0.91 -3.42
CA PHE A 305 -2.81 1.76 -4.55
C PHE A 305 -4.25 2.27 -4.46
N HIS A 306 -4.48 3.49 -4.87
CA HIS A 306 -5.85 3.99 -5.03
C HIS A 306 -6.47 3.37 -6.29
N GLY A 307 -7.67 2.82 -6.18
CA GLY A 307 -8.41 2.30 -7.33
C GLY A 307 -9.83 1.87 -6.98
N PRO A 308 -10.68 1.74 -8.00
CA PRO A 308 -12.09 1.39 -7.81
C PRO A 308 -12.26 -0.07 -7.40
N LEU A 309 -13.40 -0.36 -6.76
CA LEU A 309 -13.98 -1.70 -6.70
C LEU A 309 -15.02 -1.85 -7.81
N ALA A 310 -16.21 -1.30 -7.59
CA ALA A 310 -17.38 -1.48 -8.46
C ALA A 310 -17.93 -0.15 -8.97
N ASP A 311 -17.94 0.90 -8.12
CA ASP A 311 -18.45 2.23 -8.47
C ASP A 311 -17.29 3.20 -8.61
N ARG A 312 -16.88 3.46 -9.85
CA ARG A 312 -15.76 4.37 -10.16
C ARG A 312 -15.93 5.78 -9.64
N ARG A 313 -17.14 6.25 -9.35
CA ARG A 313 -17.37 7.60 -8.82
C ARG A 313 -17.37 7.58 -7.29
N ALA A 314 -18.08 6.63 -6.69
CA ALA A 314 -18.14 6.52 -5.23
C ALA A 314 -16.79 6.09 -4.63
N ASP A 315 -16.08 5.18 -5.31
CA ASP A 315 -14.80 4.63 -4.87
C ASP A 315 -13.62 5.60 -5.06
N ALA A 316 -13.85 6.75 -5.72
CA ALA A 316 -12.81 7.75 -5.96
C ALA A 316 -12.30 8.41 -4.66
N ARG A 317 -13.04 8.28 -3.56
CA ARG A 317 -12.64 8.85 -2.26
C ARG A 317 -11.56 7.99 -1.58
N ILE A 318 -10.49 8.62 -1.13
CA ILE A 318 -9.38 8.04 -0.37
C ILE A 318 -9.90 7.34 0.90
N GLY A 319 -10.87 7.94 1.61
CA GLY A 319 -11.48 7.31 2.79
C GLY A 319 -12.24 6.02 2.47
N VAL A 320 -12.73 5.84 1.24
CA VAL A 320 -13.35 4.58 0.80
C VAL A 320 -12.29 3.51 0.60
N THR A 321 -11.18 3.85 -0.06
CA THR A 321 -10.04 2.94 -0.21
C THR A 321 -9.50 2.49 1.14
N LEU A 322 -9.25 3.40 2.09
CA LEU A 322 -8.76 3.00 3.41
C LEU A 322 -9.68 2.04 4.14
N ARG A 323 -11.00 2.24 4.10
CA ARG A 323 -11.96 1.30 4.72
C ARG A 323 -11.88 -0.09 4.10
N ARG A 324 -11.72 -0.17 2.79
CA ARG A 324 -11.52 -1.45 2.10
C ARG A 324 -10.22 -2.11 2.55
N GLU A 325 -9.14 -1.35 2.61
CA GLU A 325 -7.83 -1.89 3.02
C GLU A 325 -7.81 -2.32 4.50
N LEU A 326 -8.58 -1.65 5.38
CA LEU A 326 -8.75 -2.14 6.75
C LEU A 326 -9.43 -3.51 6.79
N GLU A 327 -10.48 -3.72 5.98
CA GLU A 327 -11.14 -5.03 5.85
C GLU A 327 -10.20 -6.10 5.28
N GLU A 328 -9.42 -5.74 4.26
CA GLU A 328 -8.54 -6.65 3.55
C GLU A 328 -7.27 -6.99 4.34
N GLU A 329 -6.53 -5.97 4.75
CA GLU A 329 -5.18 -6.12 5.31
C GLU A 329 -5.18 -6.32 6.83
N LEU A 330 -6.19 -5.82 7.57
CA LEU A 330 -6.21 -5.94 9.04
C LEU A 330 -7.27 -6.91 9.58
N PHE A 331 -8.37 -7.13 8.85
CA PHE A 331 -9.47 -8.00 9.29
C PHE A 331 -9.63 -9.26 8.43
N GLY A 332 -8.67 -9.53 7.55
CA GLY A 332 -8.50 -10.82 6.86
C GLY A 332 -9.57 -11.16 5.82
N ARG A 333 -10.29 -10.17 5.27
CA ARG A 333 -11.28 -10.41 4.19
C ARG A 333 -10.60 -10.45 2.82
N THR A 334 -10.48 -11.65 2.26
CA THR A 334 -9.86 -11.86 0.94
C THR A 334 -10.79 -11.58 -0.24
N ASP A 335 -12.11 -11.45 -0.05
CA ASP A 335 -13.06 -11.21 -1.15
C ASP A 335 -13.15 -9.74 -1.59
N VAL A 336 -12.46 -8.84 -0.88
CA VAL A 336 -12.26 -7.44 -1.27
C VAL A 336 -10.89 -7.17 -1.92
N ASP A 337 -10.04 -8.21 -1.99
CA ASP A 337 -8.74 -8.19 -2.64
C ASP A 337 -8.91 -8.03 -4.15
N ARG A 338 -8.45 -6.87 -4.66
CA ARG A 338 -8.53 -6.54 -6.09
C ARG A 338 -7.64 -7.42 -6.95
N SER A 339 -6.59 -8.00 -6.38
CA SER A 339 -5.62 -8.83 -7.09
C SER A 339 -6.10 -10.28 -7.27
N ALA A 340 -7.17 -10.69 -6.57
CA ALA A 340 -7.67 -12.05 -6.56
C ALA A 340 -8.61 -12.42 -7.74
N GLY A 341 -8.92 -11.49 -8.65
CA GLY A 341 -9.70 -11.74 -9.88
C GLY A 341 -11.00 -10.92 -9.98
N ASP A 342 -11.89 -11.31 -10.92
CA ASP A 342 -13.13 -10.57 -11.21
C ASP A 342 -14.02 -10.40 -9.97
N LEU A 343 -14.33 -9.14 -9.63
CA LEU A 343 -15.31 -8.77 -8.61
C LEU A 343 -16.71 -9.26 -9.03
N ARG A 344 -17.13 -10.41 -8.49
CA ARG A 344 -18.46 -11.00 -8.75
C ARG A 344 -19.59 -10.40 -7.91
N VAL A 345 -19.26 -9.49 -7.00
CA VAL A 345 -20.20 -8.90 -6.02
C VAL A 345 -20.39 -7.42 -6.34
N ALA A 346 -21.64 -6.98 -6.45
CA ALA A 346 -21.98 -5.60 -6.81
C ALA A 346 -21.59 -4.56 -5.73
N ASP A 347 -21.67 -4.95 -4.45
CA ASP A 347 -21.22 -4.14 -3.31
C ASP A 347 -20.44 -5.01 -2.30
N PRO A 348 -19.12 -5.16 -2.47
CA PRO A 348 -18.27 -5.95 -1.57
C PRO A 348 -18.22 -5.41 -0.13
N MET A 349 -18.49 -4.11 0.05
CA MET A 349 -18.44 -3.37 1.31
C MET A 349 -19.84 -3.19 1.94
N HIS A 350 -20.86 -3.89 1.43
CA HIS A 350 -22.21 -3.85 1.98
C HIS A 350 -22.21 -4.19 3.49
N PRO A 351 -22.98 -3.48 4.35
CA PRO A 351 -22.95 -3.66 5.81
C PRO A 351 -23.13 -5.09 6.32
N THR A 352 -23.90 -5.92 5.61
CA THR A 352 -24.11 -7.32 5.97
C THR A 352 -22.91 -8.22 5.71
N ARG A 353 -21.97 -7.79 4.87
CA ARG A 353 -20.76 -8.54 4.50
C ARG A 353 -19.53 -8.16 5.33
N LEU A 354 -19.57 -7.03 6.03
CA LEU A 354 -18.44 -6.55 6.83
C LEU A 354 -17.98 -7.58 7.85
N SER A 355 -16.68 -7.61 8.15
CA SER A 355 -16.15 -8.38 9.27
C SER A 355 -16.74 -7.88 10.59
N ALA A 356 -16.66 -8.69 11.65
CA ALA A 356 -17.17 -8.27 12.96
C ALA A 356 -16.49 -6.98 13.49
N PRO A 357 -15.16 -6.82 13.40
CA PRO A 357 -14.50 -5.57 13.79
C PRO A 357 -14.96 -4.37 12.96
N MET A 358 -14.99 -4.50 11.63
CA MET A 358 -15.37 -3.38 10.75
C MET A 358 -16.84 -2.99 10.88
N ARG A 359 -17.74 -3.97 11.07
CA ARG A 359 -19.15 -3.70 11.34
C ARG A 359 -19.29 -2.86 12.61
N TRP A 360 -18.63 -3.27 13.69
CA TRP A 360 -18.67 -2.55 14.97
C TRP A 360 -18.12 -1.12 14.85
N LEU A 361 -17.05 -0.92 14.09
CA LEU A 361 -16.46 0.40 13.81
C LEU A 361 -17.39 1.29 12.97
N SER A 362 -18.22 0.69 12.12
CA SER A 362 -19.13 1.41 11.22
C SER A 362 -20.50 1.72 11.84
N GLU A 363 -20.90 0.99 12.89
CA GLU A 363 -22.20 1.12 13.55
C GLU A 363 -22.41 2.44 14.29
N GLN A 364 -21.34 3.04 14.82
CA GLN A 364 -21.42 4.29 15.57
C GLN A 364 -20.45 5.33 15.04
N PRO A 365 -20.92 6.57 14.76
CA PRO A 365 -20.03 7.68 14.45
C PRO A 365 -18.98 7.87 15.56
N GLY A 366 -17.74 8.14 15.17
CA GLY A 366 -16.64 8.44 16.11
C GLY A 366 -15.81 7.22 16.55
N ARG A 367 -16.27 5.98 16.35
CA ARG A 367 -15.46 4.78 16.65
C ARG A 367 -14.24 4.62 15.76
N LEU A 368 -14.33 5.09 14.52
CA LEU A 368 -13.26 5.08 13.54
C LEU A 368 -13.00 6.51 13.06
N ARG A 369 -11.82 7.01 13.37
CA ARG A 369 -11.30 8.28 12.85
C ARG A 369 -10.30 7.99 11.75
N MET A 370 -10.48 8.64 10.60
CA MET A 370 -9.51 8.60 9.50
C MET A 370 -9.22 10.01 9.05
N GLU A 371 -7.94 10.36 8.99
CA GLU A 371 -7.47 11.66 8.54
C GLU A 371 -6.37 11.50 7.49
N CYS A 372 -6.39 12.32 6.45
CA CYS A 372 -5.21 12.56 5.64
C CYS A 372 -4.36 13.59 6.38
N THR A 373 -3.13 13.20 6.72
CA THR A 373 -2.18 13.99 7.50
C THR A 373 -1.18 14.71 6.61
N GLY A 374 -0.86 14.16 5.44
CA GLY A 374 0.02 14.79 4.48
C GLY A 374 -0.09 14.24 3.07
N PHE A 375 0.48 14.98 2.13
CA PHE A 375 0.56 14.63 0.72
C PHE A 375 1.99 14.80 0.19
N GLY A 376 2.39 13.92 -0.72
CA GLY A 376 3.65 14.07 -1.43
C GLY A 376 3.72 13.23 -2.70
N LEU A 377 4.79 13.43 -3.46
CA LEU A 377 5.08 12.73 -4.70
C LEU A 377 6.40 11.96 -4.52
N ASN A 378 6.35 10.63 -4.61
CA ASN A 378 7.52 9.80 -4.41
C ASN A 378 8.44 9.86 -5.63
N LEU A 379 9.64 10.42 -5.48
CA LEU A 379 10.60 10.59 -6.57
C LEU A 379 11.11 9.26 -7.16
N VAL A 380 10.89 8.14 -6.48
CA VAL A 380 11.25 6.80 -6.97
C VAL A 380 10.46 6.44 -8.22
N SER A 381 9.14 6.55 -8.20
CA SER A 381 8.26 6.20 -9.33
C SER A 381 7.50 7.38 -9.93
N GLY A 382 7.45 8.52 -9.24
CA GLY A 382 6.60 9.66 -9.58
C GLY A 382 5.15 9.52 -9.12
N ASN A 383 4.85 8.51 -8.30
CA ASN A 383 3.54 8.27 -7.71
C ASN A 383 3.19 9.30 -6.63
N TYR A 384 1.90 9.48 -6.38
CA TYR A 384 1.42 10.23 -5.24
C TYR A 384 1.27 9.36 -3.99
N GLU A 385 1.44 9.97 -2.83
CA GLU A 385 1.33 9.31 -1.53
C GLU A 385 0.41 10.16 -0.64
N PHE A 386 -0.76 9.63 -0.29
CA PHE A 386 -1.61 10.20 0.76
C PHE A 386 -1.23 9.57 2.10
N ALA A 387 -0.39 10.28 2.86
CA ALA A 387 -0.11 9.94 4.25
C ALA A 387 -1.37 10.14 5.09
N SER A 388 -1.76 9.10 5.82
CA SER A 388 -3.00 9.09 6.60
C SER A 388 -2.78 8.55 8.00
N LEU A 389 -3.76 8.81 8.87
CA LEU A 389 -3.84 8.29 10.23
C LEU A 389 -5.22 7.65 10.43
N VAL A 390 -5.22 6.41 10.88
CA VAL A 390 -6.40 5.68 11.35
C VAL A 390 -6.31 5.60 12.87
N VAL A 391 -7.33 6.12 13.57
CA VAL A 391 -7.42 6.04 15.03
C VAL A 391 -8.70 5.35 15.43
N ILE A 392 -8.57 4.36 16.30
CA ILE A 392 -9.67 3.72 17.03
C ILE A 392 -9.49 4.13 18.50
N GLU A 393 -10.27 5.13 18.94
CA GLU A 393 -10.12 5.74 20.28
C GLU A 393 -10.86 4.95 21.37
N ASP A 394 -11.87 4.18 21.00
CA ASP A 394 -12.69 3.40 21.93
C ASP A 394 -11.91 2.16 22.42
N GLU A 395 -11.55 2.18 23.71
CA GLU A 395 -10.77 1.12 24.36
C GLU A 395 -11.45 -0.23 24.40
N GLU A 396 -12.77 -0.31 24.18
CA GLU A 396 -13.47 -1.60 24.09
C GLU A 396 -13.05 -2.40 22.85
N PHE A 397 -12.53 -1.74 21.81
CA PHE A 397 -12.14 -2.41 20.58
C PHE A 397 -11.04 -3.43 20.83
N TRP A 398 -9.97 -3.05 21.53
CA TRP A 398 -8.78 -3.90 21.66
C TRP A 398 -9.05 -5.21 22.44
N PRO A 399 -9.70 -5.18 23.63
CA PRO A 399 -10.08 -6.42 24.32
C PRO A 399 -11.02 -7.31 23.52
N ARG A 400 -11.88 -6.72 22.68
CA ARG A 400 -12.91 -7.47 21.94
C ARG A 400 -12.40 -8.06 20.62
N PHE A 401 -11.60 -7.30 19.88
CA PHE A 401 -11.22 -7.60 18.49
C PHE A 401 -9.71 -7.58 18.26
N GLY A 402 -8.88 -7.25 19.26
CA GLY A 402 -7.42 -7.22 19.09
C GLY A 402 -6.81 -8.56 18.65
N GLY A 403 -7.48 -9.68 18.93
CA GLY A 403 -7.11 -11.01 18.44
C GLY A 403 -7.51 -11.28 16.98
N ASP A 404 -8.38 -10.47 16.39
CA ASP A 404 -8.78 -10.54 14.98
C ASP A 404 -7.90 -9.65 14.10
N VAL A 405 -7.01 -8.84 14.68
CA VAL A 405 -6.07 -7.99 13.94
C VAL A 405 -4.89 -8.84 13.47
N GLU A 406 -4.95 -9.25 12.22
CA GLU A 406 -3.94 -10.09 11.57
C GLU A 406 -3.60 -9.49 10.20
N ALA A 407 -2.31 -9.25 9.95
CA ALA A 407 -1.87 -8.78 8.65
C ALA A 407 -1.99 -9.91 7.61
N ASN A 408 -2.48 -9.59 6.41
CA ASN A 408 -2.63 -10.56 5.33
C ASN A 408 -1.27 -11.03 4.75
N TRP A 409 -1.33 -11.84 3.68
CA TRP A 409 -0.17 -12.43 3.01
C TRP A 409 0.87 -11.42 2.49
N GLU A 410 0.50 -10.14 2.30
CA GLU A 410 1.43 -9.09 1.88
C GLU A 410 2.43 -8.70 2.97
N ALA A 411 2.16 -9.03 4.22
CA ALA A 411 3.06 -8.85 5.35
C ALA A 411 3.84 -10.14 5.65
N ALA A 412 5.17 -10.03 5.73
CA ALA A 412 6.01 -11.07 6.33
C ALA A 412 5.94 -11.07 7.87
N GLY A 413 5.35 -10.02 8.46
CA GLY A 413 5.12 -9.90 9.89
C GLY A 413 4.51 -8.56 10.26
N LEU A 414 3.71 -8.58 11.32
CA LEU A 414 3.11 -7.40 11.94
C LEU A 414 3.76 -7.16 13.30
N GLN A 415 4.21 -5.94 13.56
CA GLN A 415 4.83 -5.53 14.81
C GLN A 415 3.98 -4.47 15.50
N GLN A 416 3.95 -4.54 16.83
CA GLN A 416 3.21 -3.63 17.69
C GLN A 416 4.19 -2.74 18.46
N TYR A 417 3.91 -1.44 18.48
CA TYR A 417 4.69 -0.46 19.23
C TYR A 417 3.79 0.32 20.17
N SER A 418 4.24 0.59 21.40
CA SER A 418 3.51 1.43 22.34
C SER A 418 3.86 2.90 22.11
N THR A 419 2.85 3.76 22.15
CA THR A 419 3.05 5.23 22.18
C THR A 419 3.59 5.76 23.50
N LEU A 420 3.71 4.92 24.53
CA LEU A 420 4.40 5.26 25.78
C LEU A 420 5.91 4.94 25.75
N ASP A 421 6.38 4.21 24.73
CA ASP A 421 7.78 3.81 24.57
C ASP A 421 8.48 4.72 23.54
N GLY A 422 8.79 5.94 23.98
CA GLY A 422 9.44 6.94 23.13
C GLY A 422 10.82 6.52 22.60
N ASP A 423 11.55 5.69 23.35
CA ASP A 423 12.88 5.21 22.96
C ASP A 423 12.77 4.18 21.82
N LEU A 424 11.89 3.18 21.97
CA LEU A 424 11.66 2.18 20.92
C LEU A 424 11.11 2.81 19.64
N ILE A 425 10.23 3.82 19.76
CA ILE A 425 9.75 4.59 18.59
C ILE A 425 10.89 5.35 17.92
N THR A 426 11.82 5.93 18.68
CA THR A 426 12.99 6.62 18.13
C THR A 426 13.93 5.64 17.41
N GLU A 427 14.16 4.45 17.97
CA GLU A 427 14.90 3.38 17.32
C GLU A 427 14.22 2.92 16.03
N LEU A 428 12.91 2.75 16.05
CA LEU A 428 12.12 2.39 14.88
C LEU A 428 12.26 3.44 13.77
N ILE A 429 12.20 4.74 14.08
CA ILE A 429 12.38 5.82 13.09
C ILE A 429 13.77 5.74 12.43
N ALA A 430 14.79 5.37 13.21
CA ALA A 430 16.16 5.23 12.74
C ALA A 430 16.40 3.98 11.87
N ASP A 431 15.47 3.02 11.82
CA ASP A 431 15.63 1.79 11.05
C ASP A 431 15.81 2.11 9.55
N LYS A 432 16.86 1.53 8.97
CA LYS A 432 17.25 1.69 7.55
C LYS A 432 16.36 0.91 6.60
N ASN A 433 15.54 -0.01 7.13
CA ASN A 433 14.66 -0.90 6.39
C ASN A 433 13.31 -0.27 6.07
N TRP A 434 12.99 0.92 6.58
CA TRP A 434 11.80 1.65 6.13
C TRP A 434 11.80 1.91 4.63
N SER A 435 10.61 1.84 4.04
CA SER A 435 10.37 2.51 2.77
C SER A 435 10.29 4.01 2.92
N ASN A 436 10.45 4.75 1.81
CA ASN A 436 10.44 6.21 1.83
C ASN A 436 9.05 6.75 2.17
N GLU A 437 8.05 6.24 1.48
CA GLU A 437 6.64 6.60 1.66
C GLU A 437 6.07 6.08 3.00
N GLY A 438 6.49 4.88 3.43
CA GLY A 438 6.08 4.32 4.71
C GLY A 438 6.58 5.14 5.90
N LEU A 439 7.85 5.56 5.89
CA LEU A 439 8.37 6.44 6.94
C LEU A 439 7.70 7.82 6.90
N PHE A 440 7.46 8.35 5.70
CA PHE A 440 6.74 9.62 5.53
C PHE A 440 5.36 9.58 6.21
N ALA A 441 4.54 8.54 5.93
CA ALA A 441 3.24 8.39 6.56
C ALA A 441 3.33 8.09 8.07
N PHE A 442 4.31 7.30 8.50
CA PHE A 442 4.55 7.02 9.92
C PHE A 442 4.81 8.32 10.70
N LEU A 443 5.71 9.17 10.22
CA LEU A 443 6.08 10.41 10.89
C LEU A 443 4.95 11.44 10.90
N GLN A 444 4.24 11.60 9.78
CA GLN A 444 3.06 12.47 9.72
C GLN A 444 1.92 11.96 10.62
N GLY A 445 1.71 10.64 10.65
CA GLY A 445 0.74 9.99 11.52
C GLY A 445 1.07 10.19 13.00
N ILE A 446 2.31 9.94 13.41
CA ILE A 446 2.77 10.16 14.79
C ILE A 446 2.65 11.62 15.21
N ARG A 447 3.05 12.55 14.34
CA ARG A 447 2.98 13.98 14.63
C ARG A 447 1.53 14.38 14.91
N ARG A 448 0.61 13.92 14.06
CA ARG A 448 -0.83 14.14 14.26
C ARG A 448 -1.37 13.45 15.51
N LEU A 449 -0.95 12.21 15.77
CA LEU A 449 -1.39 11.45 16.94
C LEU A 449 -0.95 12.12 18.26
N ALA A 450 0.23 12.74 18.31
CA ALA A 450 0.67 13.52 19.47
C ALA A 450 -0.21 14.76 19.74
N GLU A 451 -0.84 15.34 18.71
CA GLU A 451 -1.75 16.48 18.88
C GLU A 451 -3.11 16.06 19.44
N ILE A 452 -3.60 14.86 19.09
CA ILE A 452 -4.97 14.42 19.41
C ILE A 452 -5.03 13.34 20.50
N GLY A 453 -3.92 12.67 20.79
CA GLY A 453 -3.88 11.48 21.65
C GLY A 453 -3.74 11.74 23.15
N GLY A 454 -3.48 12.99 23.56
CA GLY A 454 -3.36 13.38 24.96
C GLY A 454 -2.32 12.57 25.75
N ASP A 455 -2.64 12.21 26.99
CA ASP A 455 -1.72 11.52 27.92
C ASP A 455 -1.31 10.10 27.48
N ARG A 456 -1.99 9.53 26.47
CA ARG A 456 -1.66 8.22 25.88
C ARG A 456 -0.40 8.26 25.02
N VAL A 457 0.07 9.45 24.66
CA VAL A 457 1.17 9.62 23.72
C VAL A 457 2.35 10.30 24.42
N LYS A 458 3.45 9.54 24.58
CA LYS A 458 4.71 9.99 25.18
C LYS A 458 5.88 9.69 24.25
N ILE A 459 5.80 10.23 23.04
CA ILE A 459 6.83 10.12 22.02
C ILE A 459 7.52 11.48 21.81
N PRO A 460 8.82 11.51 21.46
CA PRO A 460 9.50 12.76 21.15
C PRO A 460 8.81 13.51 20.01
N ALA A 461 8.83 14.83 20.05
CA ALA A 461 8.24 15.65 19.01
C ALA A 461 8.93 15.39 17.66
N VAL A 462 8.12 15.28 16.61
CA VAL A 462 8.58 15.22 15.22
C VAL A 462 8.56 16.64 14.66
N GLU A 463 9.74 17.18 14.40
CA GLU A 463 9.93 18.50 13.83
C GLU A 463 10.20 18.40 12.32
N LEU A 464 9.55 19.25 11.53
CA LEU A 464 9.70 19.27 10.08
C LEU A 464 10.90 20.14 9.67
N GLY A 465 11.73 19.63 8.77
CA GLY A 465 12.91 20.32 8.23
C GLY A 465 12.68 20.98 6.87
N CYS A 466 11.44 21.35 6.56
CA CYS A 466 11.06 21.89 5.25
C CYS A 466 11.49 23.35 5.02
#